data_AF-A0A1I8EM98-F1
#
_entry.id   AF-A0A1I8EM98-F1
#
_cell.length_a   1.000
_cell.length_b   1.000
_cell.length_c   1.000
_cell.angle_alpha   90.00
_cell.angle_beta   90.00
_cell.angle_gamma   90.00
#
_symmetry.space_group_name_H-M   'P 1'
#
loop_
_entity.id
_entity.type
_entity.pdbx_description
1 polymer ?
#
loop_
_entity_poly.entity_id
_entity_poly.type
_entity_poly.pdbx_seq_one_letter_code
_entity_poly.pdbx_strand_id
1 'polypeptide(L)'
;MARKEVIEMLKIGEILRDRYTIEKKLGRSDYSQIYRAYDNIKSRPVAVKIATPKLDPRRMKIEQMVLTLLRGKNHFVTLISMGQIHDVPYLVMDLVGRNLADIRGQYPSKQFQPITAYRISVQVISALRDMHTAGFLHRNIKPSNICIGRGAQKRVIYLLDHGMARMFTEMDGRIRKPRDHAGFRGTLRYVSLTVHSRAERTPRDDLIAWFYSMIELINGKLPWSNLIAAKDIEEAKRNETFENLCKDQPNISLEFAKYILSLDTTVIPNYQELIAIFKIAKLKDDLPFEWEMHKSNKTKKVIRESANVIDKKVTMGQITKVRKPRKRAKSERKCFLNLIN
;
A
#
# COMPACT_ATOMS: atom_id res chain seq x y z
N MET A 1 5.61 -35.23 -10.41
CA MET A 1 5.40 -34.28 -9.28
C MET A 1 3.94 -34.32 -8.89
N ALA A 2 3.62 -34.79 -7.67
CA ALA A 2 2.24 -34.78 -7.18
C ALA A 2 1.69 -33.35 -7.16
N ARG A 3 0.54 -33.12 -7.79
CA ARG A 3 -0.21 -31.86 -7.63
C ARG A 3 -0.53 -31.73 -6.14
N LYS A 4 0.11 -30.79 -5.43
CA LYS A 4 -0.26 -30.46 -4.05
C LYS A 4 -1.75 -30.15 -4.02
N GLU A 5 -2.53 -30.99 -3.34
CA GLU A 5 -3.95 -30.75 -3.14
C GLU A 5 -4.16 -29.35 -2.54
N VAL A 6 -5.07 -28.62 -3.16
CA VAL A 6 -5.44 -27.28 -2.72
C VAL A 6 -6.51 -27.45 -1.66
N ILE A 7 -6.11 -27.36 -0.40
CA ILE A 7 -7.06 -27.32 0.71
C ILE A 7 -7.80 -25.98 0.64
N GLU A 8 -9.06 -26.03 0.20
CA GLU A 8 -10.00 -24.92 0.30
C GLU A 8 -10.48 -24.81 1.74
N MET A 9 -10.36 -23.62 2.34
CA MET A 9 -10.71 -23.40 3.73
C MET A 9 -12.22 -23.19 3.92
N LEU A 10 -12.92 -22.75 2.87
CA LEU A 10 -14.37 -22.52 2.82
C LEU A 10 -14.93 -22.99 1.48
N LYS A 11 -16.15 -23.54 1.49
CA LYS A 11 -16.85 -23.98 0.26
C LYS A 11 -17.75 -22.88 -0.29
N ILE A 12 -17.88 -22.80 -1.62
CA ILE A 12 -18.87 -21.90 -2.25
C ILE A 12 -20.27 -22.41 -1.89
N GLY A 13 -21.16 -21.49 -1.49
CA GLY A 13 -22.50 -21.78 -0.99
C GLY A 13 -22.57 -22.04 0.51
N GLU A 14 -21.43 -22.25 1.19
CA GLU A 14 -21.39 -22.38 2.65
C GLU A 14 -21.85 -21.09 3.34
N ILE A 15 -22.60 -21.21 4.43
CA ILE A 15 -23.01 -20.07 5.25
C ILE A 15 -22.11 -20.02 6.49
N LEU A 16 -21.16 -19.08 6.50
CA LEU A 16 -20.28 -18.87 7.63
C LEU A 16 -21.02 -18.14 8.76
N ARG A 17 -21.07 -18.78 9.95
CA ARG A 17 -21.70 -18.26 11.19
C ARG A 17 -23.13 -17.78 10.96
N ASP A 18 -23.92 -18.57 10.23
CA ASP A 18 -25.34 -18.31 9.94
C ASP A 18 -25.62 -16.92 9.33
N ARG A 19 -24.60 -16.29 8.73
CA ARG A 19 -24.67 -14.90 8.27
C ARG A 19 -24.03 -14.63 6.92
N TYR A 20 -22.86 -15.22 6.65
CA TYR A 20 -22.08 -14.86 5.47
C TYR A 20 -22.07 -16.00 4.45
N THR A 21 -22.88 -15.88 3.39
CA THR A 21 -22.90 -16.87 2.31
C THR A 21 -21.66 -16.70 1.42
N ILE A 22 -20.81 -17.71 1.33
CA ILE A 22 -19.58 -17.66 0.53
C ILE A 22 -19.92 -17.76 -0.96
N GLU A 23 -19.63 -16.72 -1.73
CA GLU A 23 -20.01 -16.64 -3.14
C GLU A 23 -18.88 -17.03 -4.09
N LYS A 24 -17.65 -16.56 -3.82
CA LYS A 24 -16.53 -16.71 -4.76
C LYS A 24 -15.18 -16.57 -4.07
N LYS A 25 -14.19 -17.38 -4.46
CA LYS A 25 -12.79 -17.15 -4.09
C LYS A 25 -12.20 -15.95 -4.85
N LEU A 26 -11.64 -15.00 -4.12
CA LEU A 26 -11.02 -13.78 -4.67
C LEU A 26 -9.50 -13.92 -4.80
N GLY A 27 -8.86 -14.62 -3.87
CA GLY A 27 -7.41 -14.74 -3.86
C GLY A 27 -6.89 -15.78 -2.89
N ARG A 28 -5.62 -16.13 -3.05
CA ARG A 28 -4.91 -17.10 -2.22
C ARG A 28 -3.46 -16.68 -2.06
N SER A 29 -2.94 -16.92 -0.86
CA SER A 29 -1.51 -17.01 -0.59
C SER A 29 -1.22 -18.32 0.17
N ASP A 30 0.04 -18.57 0.48
CA ASP A 30 0.42 -19.68 1.37
C ASP A 30 -0.17 -19.54 2.78
N TYR A 31 -0.52 -18.32 3.18
CA TYR A 31 -0.89 -17.98 4.56
C TYR A 31 -2.38 -17.65 4.73
N SER A 32 -3.10 -17.37 3.66
CA SER A 32 -4.52 -17.02 3.75
C SER A 32 -5.27 -17.26 2.45
N GLN A 33 -6.58 -17.42 2.55
CA GLN A 33 -7.51 -17.42 1.44
C GLN A 33 -8.50 -16.27 1.63
N ILE A 34 -8.86 -15.61 0.52
CA ILE A 34 -9.78 -14.47 0.53
C ILE A 34 -10.98 -14.84 -0.33
N TYR A 35 -12.16 -14.67 0.23
CA TYR A 35 -13.44 -14.95 -0.40
C TYR A 35 -14.30 -13.69 -0.44
N ARG A 36 -15.11 -13.58 -1.47
CA ARG A 36 -16.30 -12.74 -1.48
C ARG A 36 -17.42 -13.52 -0.82
N ALA A 37 -18.12 -12.88 0.09
CA ALA A 37 -19.32 -13.42 0.71
C ALA A 37 -20.44 -12.37 0.67
N TYR A 38 -21.68 -12.82 0.82
CA TYR A 38 -22.85 -11.97 0.99
C TYR A 38 -23.27 -11.96 2.46
N ASP A 39 -23.33 -10.78 3.08
CA ASP A 39 -23.86 -10.61 4.44
C ASP A 39 -25.40 -10.63 4.37
N ASN A 40 -26.00 -11.75 4.76
CA ASN A 40 -27.45 -11.98 4.68
C ASN A 40 -28.25 -11.04 5.59
N ILE A 41 -27.63 -10.49 6.64
CA ILE A 41 -28.30 -9.59 7.59
C ILE A 41 -28.24 -8.14 7.12
N LYS A 42 -27.10 -7.71 6.58
CA LYS A 42 -26.90 -6.32 6.11
C LYS A 42 -27.12 -6.15 4.61
N SER A 43 -27.51 -7.21 3.90
CA SER A 43 -27.78 -7.25 2.46
C SER A 43 -26.68 -6.58 1.63
N ARG A 44 -25.42 -6.92 1.91
CA ARG A 44 -24.26 -6.33 1.22
C ARG A 44 -23.13 -7.32 1.03
N PRO A 45 -22.34 -7.20 -0.05
CA PRO A 45 -21.16 -8.02 -0.23
C PRO A 45 -20.02 -7.61 0.72
N VAL A 46 -19.31 -8.60 1.23
CA VAL A 46 -18.16 -8.47 2.15
C VAL A 46 -16.98 -9.34 1.68
N ALA A 47 -15.80 -9.07 2.22
CA ALA A 47 -14.63 -9.93 2.03
C ALA A 47 -14.38 -10.75 3.31
N VAL A 48 -14.18 -12.06 3.14
CA VAL A 48 -13.79 -12.99 4.20
C VAL A 48 -12.34 -13.40 3.97
N LYS A 49 -11.44 -13.02 4.87
CA LYS A 49 -10.04 -13.49 4.89
C LYS A 49 -9.91 -14.56 5.96
N ILE A 50 -9.59 -15.78 5.55
CA ILE A 50 -9.36 -16.91 6.46
C ILE A 50 -7.90 -17.34 6.40
N ALA A 51 -7.30 -17.61 7.56
CA ALA A 51 -5.94 -18.11 7.65
C ALA A 51 -5.82 -19.52 7.04
N THR A 52 -4.61 -19.91 6.64
CA THR A 52 -4.26 -21.32 6.46
C THR A 52 -3.50 -21.81 7.70
N PRO A 53 -3.36 -23.13 7.90
CA PRO A 53 -2.55 -23.69 9.00
C PRO A 53 -1.08 -23.21 9.01
N LYS A 54 -0.57 -22.69 7.88
CA LYS A 54 0.79 -22.15 7.77
C LYS A 54 0.93 -20.72 8.30
N LEU A 55 -0.17 -20.01 8.53
CA LEU A 55 -0.12 -18.65 9.04
C LEU A 55 0.29 -18.66 10.52
N ASP A 56 1.28 -17.85 10.86
CA ASP A 56 1.51 -17.46 12.25
C ASP A 56 0.29 -16.66 12.75
N PRO A 57 -0.50 -17.17 13.73
CA PRO A 57 -1.74 -16.53 14.18
C PRO A 57 -1.55 -15.08 14.66
N ARG A 58 -0.33 -14.72 15.10
CA ARG A 58 0.00 -13.35 15.52
C ARG A 58 -0.19 -12.34 14.38
N ARG A 59 -0.04 -12.76 13.11
CA ARG A 59 -0.28 -11.91 11.95
C ARG A 59 -1.74 -11.49 11.83
N MET A 60 -2.68 -12.40 12.10
CA MET A 60 -4.10 -12.08 12.07
C MET A 60 -4.48 -11.14 13.22
N LYS A 61 -3.92 -11.37 14.43
CA LYS A 61 -4.10 -10.47 15.57
C LYS A 61 -3.57 -9.05 15.29
N ILE A 62 -2.41 -8.93 14.65
CA ILE A 62 -1.85 -7.63 14.22
C ILE A 62 -2.80 -6.94 13.23
N GLU A 63 -3.32 -7.67 12.25
CA GLU A 63 -4.24 -7.11 11.26
C GLU A 63 -5.55 -6.63 11.89
N GLN A 64 -6.11 -7.40 12.83
CA GLN A 64 -7.28 -6.98 13.64
C GLN A 64 -6.99 -5.68 14.39
N MET A 65 -5.86 -5.61 15.08
CA MET A 65 -5.47 -4.45 15.87
C MET A 65 -5.32 -3.20 15.00
N VAL A 66 -4.63 -3.31 13.85
CA VAL A 66 -4.44 -2.19 12.92
C VAL A 66 -5.77 -1.71 12.33
N LEU A 67 -6.63 -2.62 11.87
CA LEU A 67 -7.94 -2.25 11.30
C LEU A 67 -8.88 -1.66 12.35
N THR A 68 -8.79 -2.11 13.61
CA THR A 68 -9.56 -1.54 14.72
C THR A 68 -9.09 -0.13 15.05
N LEU A 69 -7.77 0.07 15.15
CA LEU A 69 -7.16 1.36 15.50
C LEU A 69 -7.38 2.43 14.40
N LEU A 70 -7.38 2.00 13.14
CA LEU A 70 -7.55 2.88 11.98
C LEU A 70 -8.98 2.93 11.46
N ARG A 71 -9.96 2.45 12.24
CA ARG A 71 -11.37 2.49 11.89
C ARG A 71 -11.81 3.93 11.62
N GLY A 72 -12.54 4.13 10.52
CA GLY A 72 -13.03 5.45 10.09
C GLY A 72 -12.01 6.31 9.34
N LYS A 73 -10.77 5.84 9.15
CA LYS A 73 -9.80 6.49 8.27
C LYS A 73 -10.08 6.10 6.81
N ASN A 74 -9.99 7.08 5.90
CA ASN A 74 -10.46 6.96 4.51
C ASN A 74 -9.86 5.80 3.69
N HIS A 75 -8.63 5.40 4.00
CA HIS A 75 -7.85 4.45 3.18
C HIS A 75 -7.76 3.05 3.79
N PHE A 76 -8.59 2.75 4.79
CA PHE A 76 -8.62 1.49 5.50
C PHE A 76 -10.02 0.89 5.45
N VAL A 77 -10.10 -0.42 5.22
CA VAL A 77 -11.37 -1.14 5.24
C VAL A 77 -11.90 -1.26 6.66
N THR A 78 -13.21 -1.27 6.83
CA THR A 78 -13.81 -1.53 8.15
C THR A 78 -13.72 -3.02 8.45
N LEU A 79 -13.18 -3.37 9.63
CA LEU A 79 -13.35 -4.70 10.21
C LEU A 79 -14.80 -4.85 10.69
N ILE A 80 -15.55 -5.78 10.08
CA ILE A 80 -16.97 -6.00 10.34
C ILE A 80 -17.17 -7.05 11.43
N SER A 81 -16.42 -8.14 11.34
CA SER A 81 -16.50 -9.27 12.27
C SER A 81 -15.18 -10.06 12.23
N MET A 82 -14.94 -10.85 13.26
CA MET A 82 -13.80 -11.75 13.37
C MET A 82 -14.21 -12.98 14.18
N GLY A 83 -13.51 -14.09 13.96
CA GLY A 83 -13.77 -15.31 14.70
C GLY A 83 -12.81 -16.41 14.29
N GLN A 84 -13.16 -17.65 14.62
CA GLN A 84 -12.42 -18.84 14.28
C GLN A 84 -13.34 -19.95 13.76
N ILE A 85 -12.81 -20.82 12.92
CA ILE A 85 -13.42 -22.07 12.44
C ILE A 85 -12.38 -23.17 12.64
N HIS A 86 -12.67 -24.18 13.48
CA HIS A 86 -11.70 -25.23 13.82
C HIS A 86 -10.32 -24.64 14.19
N ASP A 87 -10.31 -23.65 15.09
CA ASP A 87 -9.13 -22.87 15.53
C ASP A 87 -8.41 -22.02 14.46
N VAL A 88 -8.92 -22.02 13.22
CA VAL A 88 -8.39 -21.17 12.15
C VAL A 88 -9.05 -19.80 12.19
N PRO A 89 -8.29 -18.71 12.41
CA PRO A 89 -8.87 -17.38 12.50
C PRO A 89 -9.31 -16.85 11.14
N TYR A 90 -10.43 -16.11 11.13
CA TYR A 90 -10.93 -15.38 9.98
C TYR A 90 -11.32 -13.94 10.36
N LEU A 91 -11.32 -13.08 9.34
CA LEU A 91 -11.79 -11.69 9.39
C LEU A 91 -12.86 -11.49 8.32
N VAL A 92 -13.89 -10.74 8.66
CA VAL A 92 -14.87 -10.20 7.72
C VAL A 92 -14.68 -8.70 7.66
N MET A 93 -14.49 -8.16 6.46
CA MET A 93 -14.20 -6.75 6.23
C MET A 93 -14.91 -6.22 4.99
N ASP A 94 -14.90 -4.90 4.80
CA ASP A 94 -15.49 -4.29 3.61
C ASP A 94 -14.88 -4.89 2.32
N LEU A 95 -15.76 -5.24 1.37
CA LEU A 95 -15.31 -5.67 0.06
C LEU A 95 -14.91 -4.46 -0.78
N VAL A 96 -13.63 -4.38 -1.14
CA VAL A 96 -13.09 -3.37 -2.06
C VAL A 96 -12.97 -3.89 -3.50
N GLY A 97 -12.58 -3.02 -4.41
CA GLY A 97 -12.39 -3.31 -5.82
C GLY A 97 -11.06 -3.99 -6.10
N ARG A 98 -10.60 -3.86 -7.34
CA ARG A 98 -9.40 -4.54 -7.83
C ARG A 98 -8.13 -3.88 -7.29
N ASN A 99 -7.07 -4.68 -7.15
CA ASN A 99 -5.76 -4.14 -6.80
C ASN A 99 -5.08 -3.46 -8.00
N LEU A 100 -4.11 -2.59 -7.72
CA LEU A 100 -3.41 -1.82 -8.75
C LEU A 100 -2.57 -2.71 -9.68
N ALA A 101 -2.06 -3.85 -9.20
CA ALA A 101 -1.34 -4.80 -10.05
C ALA A 101 -2.25 -5.40 -11.13
N ASP A 102 -3.43 -5.85 -10.75
CA ASP A 102 -4.42 -6.42 -11.67
C ASP A 102 -4.98 -5.37 -12.63
N ILE A 103 -5.22 -4.16 -12.13
CA ILE A 103 -5.69 -3.05 -12.97
C ILE A 103 -4.64 -2.75 -14.05
N ARG A 104 -3.39 -2.52 -13.63
CA ARG A 104 -2.25 -2.28 -14.52
C ARG A 104 -2.01 -3.43 -15.50
N GLY A 105 -2.20 -4.68 -15.06
CA GLY A 105 -2.00 -5.87 -15.89
C GLY A 105 -2.91 -5.96 -17.12
N GLN A 106 -4.00 -5.19 -17.18
CA GLN A 106 -4.89 -5.12 -18.35
C GLN A 106 -4.38 -4.19 -19.46
N TYR A 107 -3.45 -3.30 -19.16
CA TYR A 107 -2.91 -2.38 -20.16
C TYR A 107 -1.83 -3.12 -20.96
N PRO A 108 -1.78 -2.99 -22.30
CA PRO A 108 -0.77 -3.68 -23.12
C PRO A 108 0.67 -3.40 -22.68
N SER A 109 0.99 -2.13 -22.37
CA SER A 109 2.30 -1.74 -21.85
C SER A 109 2.48 -2.04 -20.35
N LYS A 110 1.41 -2.47 -19.66
CA LYS A 110 1.34 -2.63 -18.20
C LYS A 110 1.78 -1.37 -17.46
N GLN A 111 1.42 -0.19 -17.96
CA GLN A 111 1.79 1.11 -17.41
C GLN A 111 0.53 1.93 -17.10
N PHE A 112 0.64 2.78 -16.08
CA PHE A 112 -0.20 3.94 -15.90
C PHE A 112 0.52 5.19 -16.38
N GLN A 113 -0.24 6.20 -16.77
CA GLN A 113 0.27 7.55 -16.95
C GLN A 113 0.74 8.11 -15.60
N PRO A 114 1.84 8.91 -15.56
CA PRO A 114 2.38 9.49 -14.33
C PRO A 114 1.33 10.20 -13.47
N ILE A 115 0.42 10.94 -14.12
CA ILE A 115 -0.74 11.61 -13.52
C ILE A 115 -1.60 10.68 -12.65
N THR A 116 -1.91 9.46 -13.13
CA THR A 116 -2.65 8.45 -12.37
C THR A 116 -1.85 8.01 -11.16
N ALA A 117 -0.57 7.67 -11.36
CA ALA A 117 0.31 7.22 -10.29
C ALA A 117 0.49 8.28 -9.18
N TYR A 118 0.62 9.56 -9.55
CA TYR A 118 0.77 10.66 -8.59
C TYR A 118 -0.49 10.91 -7.76
N ARG A 119 -1.67 10.79 -8.37
CA ARG A 119 -2.95 10.87 -7.63
C ARG A 119 -3.11 9.69 -6.66
N ILE A 120 -2.65 8.50 -7.04
CA ILE A 120 -2.58 7.35 -6.13
C ILE A 120 -1.57 7.64 -5.01
N SER A 121 -0.40 8.21 -5.31
CA SER A 121 0.62 8.55 -4.31
C SER A 121 0.08 9.43 -3.20
N VAL A 122 -0.72 10.46 -3.51
CA VAL A 122 -1.34 11.32 -2.50
C VAL A 122 -2.17 10.50 -1.49
N GLN A 123 -2.95 9.54 -1.97
CA GLN A 123 -3.78 8.69 -1.11
C GLN A 123 -2.97 7.65 -0.34
N VAL A 124 -1.98 7.01 -0.99
CA VAL A 124 -1.10 6.03 -0.31
C VAL A 124 -0.27 6.69 0.78
N ILE A 125 0.29 7.88 0.52
CA ILE A 125 1.05 8.65 1.52
C ILE A 125 0.15 9.10 2.67
N SER A 126 -1.12 9.44 2.39
CA SER A 126 -2.12 9.74 3.43
C SER A 126 -2.43 8.51 4.30
N ALA A 127 -2.54 7.33 3.70
CA ALA A 127 -2.70 6.06 4.44
C ALA A 127 -1.47 5.75 5.30
N LEU A 128 -0.27 5.88 4.74
CA LEU A 128 0.98 5.69 5.48
C LEU A 128 1.13 6.70 6.63
N ARG A 129 0.75 7.96 6.43
CA ARG A 129 0.70 8.96 7.51
C ARG A 129 -0.15 8.46 8.66
N ASP A 130 -1.38 8.02 8.39
CA ASP A 130 -2.32 7.60 9.43
C ASP A 130 -1.79 6.36 10.17
N MET A 131 -1.26 5.38 9.44
CA MET A 131 -0.68 4.17 10.02
C MET A 131 0.58 4.46 10.86
N HIS A 132 1.48 5.31 10.35
CA HIS A 132 2.74 5.62 11.02
C HIS A 132 2.51 6.54 12.23
N THR A 133 1.52 7.43 12.18
CA THR A 133 1.09 8.24 13.33
C THR A 133 0.47 7.37 14.42
N ALA A 134 -0.23 6.31 14.03
CA ALA A 134 -0.73 5.28 14.94
C ALA A 134 0.38 4.33 15.48
N GLY A 135 1.64 4.56 15.12
CA GLY A 135 2.80 3.82 15.64
C GLY A 135 3.14 2.53 14.89
N PHE A 136 2.51 2.25 13.74
CA PHE A 136 2.73 1.03 12.97
C PHE A 136 3.47 1.29 11.66
N LEU A 137 4.34 0.36 11.26
CA LEU A 137 4.85 0.22 9.90
C LEU A 137 4.05 -0.85 9.16
N HIS A 138 3.79 -0.66 7.87
CA HIS A 138 3.10 -1.63 7.02
C HIS A 138 4.00 -2.82 6.65
N ARG A 139 5.23 -2.54 6.19
CA ARG A 139 6.31 -3.51 5.85
C ARG A 139 6.03 -4.45 4.67
N ASN A 140 4.94 -4.26 3.93
CA ASN A 140 4.62 -5.01 2.71
C ASN A 140 3.86 -4.16 1.66
N ILE A 141 4.30 -2.91 1.45
CA ILE A 141 3.73 -2.02 0.43
C ILE A 141 4.08 -2.55 -0.97
N LYS A 142 3.04 -2.73 -1.80
CA LYS A 142 3.14 -3.15 -3.20
C LYS A 142 1.81 -2.95 -3.93
N PRO A 143 1.80 -2.90 -5.28
CA PRO A 143 0.56 -2.70 -6.04
C PRO A 143 -0.55 -3.72 -5.78
N SER A 144 -0.21 -4.97 -5.45
CA SER A 144 -1.23 -6.01 -5.18
C SER A 144 -1.89 -5.90 -3.79
N ASN A 145 -1.33 -5.10 -2.88
CA ASN A 145 -1.91 -4.82 -1.56
C ASN A 145 -2.59 -3.44 -1.51
N ILE A 146 -2.75 -2.79 -2.66
CA ILE A 146 -3.39 -1.49 -2.79
C ILE A 146 -4.56 -1.64 -3.74
N CYS A 147 -5.78 -1.42 -3.26
CA CYS A 147 -7.02 -1.61 -4.01
C CYS A 147 -7.77 -0.30 -4.23
N ILE A 148 -8.53 -0.24 -5.32
CA ILE A 148 -9.53 0.81 -5.51
C ILE A 148 -10.81 0.45 -4.73
N GLY A 149 -11.63 1.43 -4.38
CA GLY A 149 -12.98 1.18 -3.86
C GLY A 149 -13.96 0.66 -4.93
N ARG A 150 -15.22 0.50 -4.53
CA ARG A 150 -16.31 0.03 -5.42
C ARG A 150 -17.40 1.10 -5.57
N GLY A 151 -18.14 1.04 -6.68
CA GLY A 151 -19.26 1.95 -6.92
C GLY A 151 -18.83 3.42 -6.88
N ALA A 152 -19.49 4.21 -6.04
CA ALA A 152 -19.14 5.63 -5.81
C ALA A 152 -17.70 5.82 -5.29
N GLN A 153 -17.13 4.81 -4.63
CA GLN A 153 -15.80 4.87 -4.03
C GLN A 153 -14.67 4.41 -4.98
N LYS A 154 -14.95 4.17 -6.27
CA LYS A 154 -13.96 3.70 -7.26
C LYS A 154 -12.72 4.59 -7.45
N ARG A 155 -12.73 5.81 -6.89
CA ARG A 155 -11.62 6.78 -6.89
C ARG A 155 -10.84 6.80 -5.56
N VAL A 156 -11.32 6.08 -4.55
CA VAL A 156 -10.66 5.93 -3.25
C VAL A 156 -9.70 4.76 -3.29
N ILE A 157 -8.50 4.95 -2.75
CA ILE A 157 -7.47 3.93 -2.60
C ILE A 157 -7.52 3.35 -1.18
N TYR A 158 -7.42 2.04 -1.08
CA TYR A 158 -7.42 1.26 0.15
C TYR A 158 -6.10 0.51 0.29
N LEU A 159 -5.47 0.65 1.45
CA LEU A 159 -4.30 -0.12 1.84
C LEU A 159 -4.74 -1.40 2.56
N LEU A 160 -4.27 -2.57 2.09
CA LEU A 160 -4.68 -3.88 2.58
C LEU A 160 -3.49 -4.72 3.07
N ASP A 161 -3.80 -5.82 3.74
CA ASP A 161 -2.86 -6.85 4.21
C ASP A 161 -1.87 -6.34 5.26
N HIS A 162 -2.43 -5.99 6.42
CA HIS A 162 -1.68 -5.49 7.58
C HIS A 162 -1.06 -6.62 8.42
N GLY A 163 -1.17 -7.88 8.01
CA GLY A 163 -0.64 -9.02 8.77
C GLY A 163 0.89 -9.01 8.92
N MET A 164 1.58 -8.20 8.12
CA MET A 164 3.02 -7.98 8.24
C MET A 164 3.36 -6.70 9.00
N ALA A 165 2.39 -5.96 9.54
CA ALA A 165 2.66 -4.72 10.25
C ALA A 165 3.49 -4.93 11.53
N ARG A 166 4.09 -3.86 12.04
CA ARG A 166 4.80 -3.87 13.32
C ARG A 166 4.78 -2.49 13.95
N MET A 167 4.52 -2.47 15.24
CA MET A 167 4.65 -1.27 16.04
C MET A 167 6.13 -0.86 16.16
N PHE A 168 6.46 0.36 15.73
CA PHE A 168 7.82 0.94 15.76
C PHE A 168 7.98 2.05 16.80
N THR A 169 6.90 2.43 17.47
CA THR A 169 6.92 3.35 18.61
C THR A 169 6.58 2.63 19.91
N GLU A 170 6.97 3.21 21.03
CA GLU A 170 6.42 2.86 22.34
C GLU A 170 5.06 3.53 22.55
N MET A 171 4.37 3.19 23.66
CA MET A 171 3.07 3.78 24.00
C MET A 171 3.11 5.29 24.17
N ASP A 172 4.24 5.83 24.62
CA ASP A 172 4.41 7.27 24.70
C ASP A 172 4.58 7.90 23.32
N GLY A 173 4.89 7.13 22.27
CA GLY A 173 5.14 7.61 20.90
C GLY A 173 6.62 7.83 20.59
N ARG A 174 7.54 7.47 21.48
CA ARG A 174 8.99 7.45 21.18
C ARG A 174 9.30 6.31 20.21
N ILE A 175 10.13 6.56 19.19
CA ILE A 175 10.61 5.49 18.31
C ILE A 175 11.41 4.46 19.11
N ARG A 176 11.12 3.19 18.90
CA ARG A 176 11.79 2.06 19.56
C ARG A 176 13.25 1.99 19.15
N LYS A 177 14.10 1.51 20.06
CA LYS A 177 15.50 1.23 19.74
C LYS A 177 15.57 0.22 18.58
N PRO A 178 16.42 0.47 17.56
CA PRO A 178 16.67 -0.50 16.51
C PRO A 178 17.15 -1.83 17.06
N ARG A 179 16.65 -2.94 16.52
CA ARG A 179 17.26 -4.25 16.74
C ARG A 179 18.52 -4.38 15.89
N ASP A 180 19.52 -5.07 16.43
CA ASP A 180 20.76 -5.39 15.70
C ASP A 180 20.49 -6.25 14.46
N HIS A 181 19.52 -7.16 14.55
CA HIS A 181 19.09 -7.99 13.43
C HIS A 181 17.56 -8.05 13.31
N ALA A 182 17.03 -7.51 12.22
CA ALA A 182 15.63 -7.59 11.86
C ALA A 182 15.43 -8.66 10.77
N GLY A 183 14.79 -9.78 11.14
CA GLY A 183 14.44 -10.83 10.19
C GLY A 183 13.66 -10.29 8.98
N PHE A 184 13.95 -10.80 7.78
CA PHE A 184 13.37 -10.29 6.54
C PHE A 184 11.87 -10.57 6.45
N ARG A 185 11.13 -9.54 6.06
CA ARG A 185 9.69 -9.57 5.81
C ARG A 185 9.40 -8.50 4.77
N GLY A 186 8.62 -8.86 3.76
CA GLY A 186 8.21 -7.99 2.66
C GLY A 186 8.38 -8.71 1.34
N THR A 187 8.07 -8.02 0.25
CA THR A 187 8.21 -8.56 -1.10
C THR A 187 9.54 -8.07 -1.70
N LEU A 188 10.47 -8.98 -2.01
CA LEU A 188 11.85 -8.69 -2.44
C LEU A 188 11.95 -7.57 -3.49
N ARG A 189 11.03 -7.55 -4.45
CA ARG A 189 10.97 -6.53 -5.51
C ARG A 189 10.87 -5.10 -4.97
N TYR A 190 10.15 -4.86 -3.87
CA TYR A 190 9.80 -3.52 -3.40
C TYR A 190 10.48 -3.11 -2.09
N VAL A 191 11.10 -4.03 -1.34
CA VAL A 191 11.78 -3.64 -0.09
C VAL A 191 12.99 -2.72 -0.32
N SER A 192 13.33 -1.87 0.64
CA SER A 192 14.53 -1.03 0.60
C SER A 192 15.82 -1.86 0.78
N LEU A 193 16.98 -1.25 0.49
CA LEU A 193 18.29 -1.83 0.80
C LEU A 193 18.48 -2.04 2.32
N THR A 194 17.88 -1.20 3.18
CA THR A 194 17.85 -1.39 4.64
C THR A 194 17.32 -2.76 5.04
N VAL A 195 16.23 -3.19 4.39
CA VAL A 195 15.57 -4.48 4.67
C VAL A 195 16.38 -5.66 4.14
N HIS A 196 17.06 -5.50 2.99
CA HIS A 196 18.01 -6.49 2.48
C HIS A 196 19.14 -6.74 3.47
N SER A 197 19.74 -5.65 3.99
CA SER A 197 20.80 -5.67 5.01
C SER A 197 20.35 -6.11 6.41
N ARG A 198 19.08 -6.49 6.60
CA ARG A 198 18.52 -6.93 7.90
C ARG A 198 18.59 -5.89 9.01
N ALA A 199 18.65 -4.61 8.64
CA ALA A 199 18.59 -3.50 9.59
C ALA A 199 17.13 -3.21 10.02
N GLU A 200 16.98 -2.50 11.14
CA GLU A 200 15.65 -2.11 11.62
C GLU A 200 14.96 -1.20 10.61
N ARG A 201 13.65 -1.44 10.46
CA ARG A 201 12.81 -0.77 9.48
C ARG A 201 12.19 0.46 10.09
N THR A 202 11.98 1.45 9.25
CA THR A 202 11.52 2.79 9.63
C THR A 202 10.40 3.22 8.68
N PRO A 203 9.68 4.31 8.98
CA PRO A 203 8.71 4.91 8.06
C PRO A 203 9.26 5.17 6.64
N ARG A 204 10.56 5.48 6.54
CA ARG A 204 11.26 5.68 5.26
C ARG A 204 11.23 4.43 4.38
N ASP A 205 11.29 3.23 4.96
CA ASP A 205 11.33 1.99 4.20
C ASP A 205 9.98 1.66 3.54
N ASP A 206 8.86 1.99 4.19
CA ASP A 206 7.53 1.88 3.57
C ASP A 206 7.35 2.91 2.43
N LEU A 207 7.94 4.10 2.57
CA LEU A 207 7.96 5.13 1.51
C LEU A 207 8.85 4.72 0.32
N ILE A 208 10.01 4.08 0.57
CA ILE A 208 10.84 3.50 -0.51
C ILE A 208 10.09 2.38 -1.22
N ALA A 209 9.38 1.53 -0.49
CA ALA A 209 8.56 0.49 -1.09
C ALA A 209 7.42 1.04 -1.93
N TRP A 210 6.81 2.15 -1.50
CA TRP A 210 5.87 2.89 -2.33
C TRP A 210 6.56 3.50 -3.57
N PHE A 211 7.74 4.11 -3.42
CA PHE A 211 8.50 4.66 -4.56
C PHE A 211 8.74 3.59 -5.64
N TYR A 212 9.31 2.43 -5.28
CA TYR A 212 9.52 1.35 -6.25
C TYR A 212 8.21 0.84 -6.85
N SER A 213 7.13 0.77 -6.06
CA SER A 213 5.80 0.43 -6.56
C SER A 213 5.31 1.45 -7.59
N MET A 214 5.44 2.75 -7.31
CA MET A 214 5.06 3.85 -8.20
C MET A 214 5.87 3.82 -9.49
N ILE A 215 7.19 3.62 -9.41
CA ILE A 215 8.05 3.48 -10.61
C ILE A 215 7.61 2.29 -11.45
N GLU A 216 7.30 1.13 -10.84
CA GLU A 216 6.77 -0.01 -11.58
C GLU A 216 5.41 0.28 -12.22
N LEU A 217 4.55 1.04 -11.54
CA LEU A 217 3.26 1.44 -12.09
C LEU A 217 3.43 2.32 -13.34
N ILE A 218 4.42 3.22 -13.36
CA ILE A 218 4.66 4.16 -14.47
C ILE A 218 5.47 3.52 -15.59
N ASN A 219 6.57 2.84 -15.27
CA ASN A 219 7.50 2.26 -16.25
C ASN A 219 7.08 0.85 -16.70
N GLY A 220 6.16 0.22 -15.97
CA GLY A 220 5.64 -1.13 -16.21
C GLY A 220 6.49 -2.25 -15.64
N LYS A 221 7.78 -1.97 -15.39
CA LYS A 221 8.76 -2.85 -14.76
C LYS A 221 9.78 -2.05 -13.94
N LEU A 222 10.46 -2.75 -13.03
CA LEU A 222 11.70 -2.33 -12.39
C LEU A 222 12.88 -3.04 -13.07
N PRO A 223 14.11 -2.51 -12.99
CA PRO A 223 15.30 -3.15 -13.56
C PRO A 223 15.50 -4.59 -13.10
N TRP A 224 15.13 -4.89 -11.85
CA TRP A 224 15.21 -6.23 -11.24
C TRP A 224 13.90 -7.04 -11.30
N SER A 225 12.92 -6.66 -12.13
CA SER A 225 11.61 -7.35 -12.17
C SER A 225 11.69 -8.84 -12.52
N ASN A 226 12.69 -9.23 -13.32
CA ASN A 226 12.88 -10.61 -13.79
C ASN A 226 13.86 -11.42 -12.93
N LEU A 227 14.47 -10.80 -11.92
CA LEU A 227 15.38 -11.48 -11.01
C LEU A 227 14.59 -12.18 -9.90
N ILE A 228 15.07 -13.36 -9.49
CA ILE A 228 14.42 -14.20 -8.47
C ILE A 228 15.26 -14.25 -7.20
N ALA A 229 16.59 -14.42 -7.32
CA ALA A 229 17.46 -14.54 -6.17
C ALA A 229 17.58 -13.21 -5.40
N ALA A 230 17.53 -13.29 -4.07
CA ALA A 230 17.54 -12.10 -3.22
C ALA A 230 18.83 -11.28 -3.39
N LYS A 231 19.98 -11.96 -3.55
CA LYS A 231 21.29 -11.34 -3.75
C LYS A 231 21.33 -10.54 -5.06
N ASP A 232 20.88 -11.13 -6.17
CA ASP A 232 20.86 -10.46 -7.48
C ASP A 232 19.94 -9.24 -7.47
N ILE A 233 18.78 -9.34 -6.82
CA ILE A 233 17.85 -8.20 -6.65
C ILE A 233 18.49 -7.10 -5.79
N GLU A 234 19.22 -7.45 -4.75
CA GLU A 234 19.94 -6.49 -3.91
C GLU A 234 21.05 -5.79 -4.70
N GLU A 235 21.87 -6.55 -5.42
CA GLU A 235 22.96 -6.02 -6.25
C GLU A 235 22.43 -5.09 -7.34
N ALA A 236 21.37 -5.50 -8.05
CA ALA A 236 20.70 -4.66 -9.03
C ALA A 236 20.15 -3.35 -8.41
N LYS A 237 19.69 -3.36 -7.16
CA LYS A 237 19.25 -2.14 -6.45
C LYS A 237 20.41 -1.26 -6.02
N ARG A 238 21.58 -1.83 -5.71
CA ARG A 238 22.79 -1.06 -5.34
C ARG A 238 23.38 -0.35 -6.56
N ASN A 239 23.30 -0.98 -7.73
CA ASN A 239 23.83 -0.47 -8.99
C ASN A 239 22.86 0.49 -9.70
N GLU A 240 21.63 0.64 -9.19
CA GLU A 240 20.62 1.49 -9.80
C GLU A 240 20.37 2.75 -8.97
N THR A 241 20.37 3.90 -9.63
CA THR A 241 20.14 5.20 -8.98
C THR A 241 18.66 5.59 -9.05
N PHE A 242 18.22 6.43 -8.10
CA PHE A 242 16.84 6.94 -8.13
C PHE A 242 16.63 7.87 -9.34
N GLU A 243 17.66 8.58 -9.76
CA GLU A 243 17.71 9.40 -10.98
C GLU A 243 17.42 8.56 -12.23
N ASN A 244 18.12 7.44 -12.38
CA ASN A 244 17.93 6.54 -13.53
C ASN A 244 16.52 5.93 -13.54
N LEU A 245 15.98 5.54 -12.38
CA LEU A 245 14.61 5.04 -12.26
C LEU A 245 13.56 6.08 -12.70
N CYS A 246 13.88 7.37 -12.56
CA CYS A 246 13.01 8.50 -12.90
C CYS A 246 13.30 9.14 -14.26
N LYS A 247 14.30 8.68 -15.02
CA LYS A 247 14.81 9.37 -16.22
C LYS A 247 13.75 9.68 -17.29
N ASP A 248 12.77 8.80 -17.44
CA ASP A 248 11.70 8.89 -18.45
C ASP A 248 10.37 9.41 -17.84
N GLN A 249 10.45 10.08 -16.69
CA GLN A 249 9.28 10.57 -15.94
C GLN A 249 9.39 12.06 -15.63
N PRO A 250 8.27 12.73 -15.31
CA PRO A 250 8.30 14.06 -14.74
C PRO A 250 9.19 14.11 -13.49
N ASN A 251 9.96 15.20 -13.32
CA ASN A 251 10.87 15.43 -12.19
C ASN A 251 10.21 15.29 -10.81
N ILE A 252 8.87 15.34 -10.72
CA ILE A 252 8.11 15.07 -9.49
C ILE A 252 8.51 13.73 -8.85
N SER A 253 8.72 12.69 -9.66
CA SER A 253 9.17 11.38 -9.14
C SER A 253 10.55 11.47 -8.47
N LEU A 254 11.47 12.24 -9.07
CA LEU A 254 12.82 12.42 -8.54
C LEU A 254 12.84 13.35 -7.30
N GLU A 255 12.02 14.39 -7.27
CA GLU A 255 11.85 15.22 -6.07
C GLU A 255 11.31 14.42 -4.88
N PHE A 256 10.35 13.52 -5.14
CA PHE A 256 9.87 12.57 -4.12
C PHE A 256 10.98 11.64 -3.62
N ALA A 257 11.77 11.06 -4.54
CA ALA A 257 12.92 10.24 -4.19
C ALA A 257 13.93 10.98 -3.30
N LYS A 258 14.37 12.17 -3.72
CA LYS A 258 15.31 13.01 -2.97
C LYS A 258 14.78 13.32 -1.57
N TYR A 259 13.50 13.66 -1.44
CA TYR A 259 12.90 13.91 -0.13
C TYR A 259 12.94 12.67 0.77
N ILE A 260 12.52 11.50 0.27
CA ILE A 260 12.56 10.25 1.04
C ILE A 260 13.99 9.93 1.50
N LEU A 261 14.98 10.12 0.62
CA LEU A 261 16.38 9.86 0.94
C LEU A 261 16.95 10.81 2.00
N SER A 262 16.39 12.02 2.10
CA SER A 262 16.77 13.04 3.08
C SER A 262 16.10 12.89 4.46
N LEU A 263 15.16 11.95 4.61
CA LEU A 263 14.41 11.78 5.86
C LEU A 263 15.32 11.37 7.03
N ASP A 264 15.14 12.05 8.16
CA ASP A 264 15.63 11.62 9.47
C ASP A 264 14.78 10.44 9.95
N THR A 265 15.43 9.29 10.12
CA THR A 265 14.78 8.02 10.50
C THR A 265 14.47 7.92 12.00
N THR A 266 14.91 8.89 12.80
CA THR A 266 14.70 8.95 14.25
C THR A 266 13.42 9.70 14.65
N VAL A 267 12.70 10.25 13.67
CA VAL A 267 11.45 10.99 13.87
C VAL A 267 10.38 10.56 12.87
N ILE A 268 9.12 10.92 13.16
CA ILE A 268 8.02 10.72 12.22
C ILE A 268 8.20 11.66 11.01
N PRO A 269 8.17 11.17 9.76
CA PRO A 269 8.26 12.01 8.57
C PRO A 269 7.18 13.09 8.50
N ASN A 270 7.52 14.23 7.90
CA ASN A 270 6.51 15.24 7.55
C ASN A 270 5.77 14.82 6.26
N TYR A 271 4.65 14.12 6.43
CA TYR A 271 3.83 13.66 5.31
C TYR A 271 3.16 14.80 4.51
N GLN A 272 3.00 15.99 5.09
CA GLN A 272 2.41 17.12 4.36
C GLN A 272 3.33 17.56 3.21
N GLU A 273 4.65 17.60 3.46
CA GLU A 273 5.65 17.90 2.43
C GLU A 273 5.70 16.80 1.35
N LEU A 274 5.65 15.52 1.76
CA LEU A 274 5.58 14.39 0.82
C LEU A 274 4.34 14.49 -0.09
N ILE A 275 3.18 14.86 0.46
CA ILE A 275 1.94 15.08 -0.32
C ILE A 275 2.07 16.32 -1.21
N ALA A 276 2.70 17.40 -0.71
CA ALA A 276 2.88 18.65 -1.44
C ALA A 276 3.65 18.44 -2.74
N ILE A 277 4.68 17.58 -2.74
CA ILE A 277 5.45 17.23 -3.95
C ILE A 277 4.53 16.78 -5.09
N PHE A 278 3.57 15.90 -4.82
CA PHE A 278 2.63 15.43 -5.84
C PHE A 278 1.54 16.45 -6.20
N LYS A 279 1.18 17.34 -5.28
CA LYS A 279 0.21 18.43 -5.55
C LYS A 279 0.77 19.50 -6.51
N ILE A 280 2.08 19.60 -6.69
CA ILE A 280 2.72 20.50 -7.68
C ILE A 280 2.20 20.24 -9.10
N ALA A 281 1.82 18.99 -9.41
CA ALA A 281 1.21 18.66 -10.70
C ALA A 281 -0.14 19.36 -10.96
N LYS A 282 -0.69 20.14 -10.00
CA LYS A 282 -1.99 20.84 -10.08
C LYS A 282 -3.09 19.90 -10.58
N LEU A 283 -3.11 18.72 -9.98
CA LEU A 283 -4.02 17.62 -10.23
C LEU A 283 -5.45 18.11 -9.98
N LYS A 284 -6.31 18.12 -11.00
CA LYS A 284 -7.75 18.34 -10.75
C LYS A 284 -8.34 17.05 -10.16
N ASP A 285 -9.01 17.17 -9.03
CA ASP A 285 -9.54 16.02 -8.29
C ASP A 285 -10.67 15.29 -9.04
N ASP A 286 -11.38 16.01 -9.91
CA ASP A 286 -12.48 15.51 -10.73
C ASP A 286 -12.02 14.66 -11.92
N LEU A 287 -10.74 14.72 -12.29
CA LEU A 287 -10.19 13.95 -13.40
C LEU A 287 -10.47 12.46 -13.18
N PRO A 288 -10.95 11.74 -14.20
CA PRO A 288 -11.12 10.30 -14.10
C PRO A 288 -9.76 9.61 -14.02
N PHE A 289 -9.69 8.52 -13.28
CA PHE A 289 -8.56 7.60 -13.35
C PHE A 289 -8.61 6.76 -14.64
N GLU A 290 -7.48 6.18 -15.03
CA GLU A 290 -7.38 5.37 -16.24
C GLU A 290 -8.33 4.16 -16.27
N TRP A 291 -8.65 3.56 -15.12
CA TRP A 291 -9.61 2.45 -15.04
C TRP A 291 -11.07 2.89 -15.21
N GLU A 292 -11.35 4.19 -15.19
CA GLU A 292 -12.66 4.73 -15.53
C GLU A 292 -12.83 4.92 -17.05
N MET A 293 -11.75 4.76 -17.83
CA MET A 293 -11.69 5.15 -19.24
C MET A 293 -12.04 4.06 -20.25
N HIS A 294 -12.45 2.87 -19.80
CA HIS A 294 -12.99 1.84 -20.69
C HIS A 294 -14.29 2.26 -21.42
N LYS A 295 -14.76 3.51 -21.24
CA LYS A 295 -16.04 4.01 -21.75
C LYS A 295 -15.97 5.17 -22.77
N SER A 296 -14.81 5.81 -23.05
CA SER A 296 -14.77 6.92 -24.04
C SER A 296 -13.36 7.34 -24.54
N ASN A 297 -13.24 7.60 -25.84
CA ASN A 297 -12.04 8.19 -26.47
C ASN A 297 -11.75 9.64 -26.02
N LYS A 298 -12.79 10.40 -25.62
CA LYS A 298 -12.66 11.79 -25.16
C LYS A 298 -11.83 11.87 -23.87
N THR A 299 -11.99 10.89 -22.98
CA THR A 299 -11.29 10.84 -21.70
C THR A 299 -9.81 10.50 -21.85
N LYS A 300 -9.47 9.62 -22.80
CA LYS A 300 -8.06 9.30 -23.15
C LYS A 300 -7.31 10.55 -23.62
N LYS A 301 -7.98 11.45 -24.35
CA LYS A 301 -7.42 12.72 -24.81
C LYS A 301 -7.10 13.65 -23.62
N VAL A 302 -8.03 13.80 -22.67
CA VAL A 302 -7.86 14.66 -21.48
C VAL A 302 -6.69 14.24 -20.60
N ILE A 303 -6.48 12.93 -20.37
CA ILE A 303 -5.33 12.47 -19.57
C ILE A 303 -4.02 12.72 -20.31
N ARG A 304 -3.95 12.46 -21.62
CA ARG A 304 -2.76 12.76 -22.45
C ARG A 304 -2.44 14.26 -22.46
N GLU A 305 -3.45 15.11 -22.62
CA GLU A 305 -3.29 16.57 -22.54
C GLU A 305 -2.78 17.00 -21.16
N SER A 306 -3.32 16.40 -20.09
CA SER A 306 -2.87 16.68 -18.71
C SER A 306 -1.42 16.22 -18.46
N ALA A 307 -1.02 15.07 -19.01
CA ALA A 307 0.35 14.58 -18.95
C ALA A 307 1.32 15.55 -19.67
N ASN A 308 0.97 15.99 -20.87
CA ASN A 308 1.76 16.98 -21.63
C ASN A 308 1.91 18.32 -20.89
N VAL A 309 0.88 18.73 -20.12
CA VAL A 309 0.93 19.95 -19.29
C VAL A 309 1.87 19.78 -18.10
N ILE A 310 1.91 18.59 -17.49
CA ILE A 310 2.83 18.28 -16.39
C ILE A 310 4.27 18.34 -16.91
N ASP A 311 4.56 17.69 -18.03
CA ASP A 311 5.89 17.71 -18.64
C ASP A 311 6.35 19.14 -18.94
N LYS A 312 5.52 19.96 -19.61
CA LYS A 312 5.87 21.37 -19.91
C LYS A 312 6.13 22.22 -18.66
N LYS A 313 5.34 22.06 -17.60
CA LYS A 313 5.50 22.84 -16.36
C LYS A 313 6.72 22.42 -15.56
N VAL A 314 7.06 21.14 -15.60
CA VAL A 314 8.27 20.60 -15.00
C VAL A 314 9.52 21.11 -15.74
N THR A 315 9.50 21.11 -17.08
CA THR A 315 10.60 21.61 -17.92
C THR A 315 10.85 23.11 -17.75
N MET A 316 9.79 23.91 -17.50
CA MET A 316 9.89 25.38 -17.32
C MET A 316 10.41 25.83 -15.94
N GLY A 317 11.00 24.94 -15.13
CA GLY A 317 11.70 25.33 -13.90
C GLY A 317 10.83 25.92 -12.78
N GLN A 318 9.50 25.80 -12.85
CA GLN A 318 8.59 26.35 -11.83
C GLN A 318 8.59 25.54 -10.50
N ILE A 319 9.42 24.51 -10.38
CA ILE A 319 9.67 23.78 -9.12
C ILE A 319 10.78 24.51 -8.35
N THR A 320 10.47 25.68 -7.80
CA THR A 320 11.39 26.37 -6.89
C THR A 320 11.18 25.88 -5.45
N LYS A 321 12.19 25.17 -4.93
CA LYS A 321 12.51 24.93 -3.51
C LYS A 321 11.38 24.38 -2.62
N VAL A 322 11.21 23.06 -2.60
CA VAL A 322 10.75 22.39 -1.37
C VAL A 322 11.83 22.65 -0.31
N ARG A 323 11.51 23.45 0.71
CA ARG A 323 12.46 23.80 1.79
C ARG A 323 12.84 22.50 2.51
N LYS A 324 14.14 22.32 2.82
CA LYS A 324 14.63 21.23 3.67
C LYS A 324 13.78 21.18 4.96
N PRO A 325 13.39 20.00 5.46
CA PRO A 325 12.56 19.89 6.64
C PRO A 325 13.22 20.61 7.83
N ARG A 326 12.53 21.62 8.37
CA ARG A 326 12.95 22.31 9.60
C ARG A 326 12.71 21.40 10.80
N LYS A 327 13.72 21.19 11.63
CA LYS A 327 13.57 20.58 12.97
C LYS A 327 12.58 21.44 13.77
N ARG A 328 11.45 20.89 14.22
CA ARG A 328 10.51 21.61 15.12
C ARG A 328 10.35 20.88 16.44
N ALA A 329 10.26 21.68 17.51
CA ALA A 329 10.24 21.29 18.91
C ALA A 329 8.95 20.56 19.33
N LYS A 330 9.08 19.75 20.39
CA LYS A 330 8.06 18.88 20.97
C LYS A 330 6.96 19.68 21.70
N SER A 331 5.74 19.68 21.16
CA SER A 331 4.46 19.78 21.88
C SER A 331 3.37 19.43 20.83
N GLU A 332 2.39 18.55 21.03
CA GLU A 332 1.58 18.21 22.19
C GLU A 332 1.20 16.71 22.11
N ARG A 333 1.12 16.03 23.26
CA ARG A 333 0.67 14.63 23.40
C ARG A 333 -0.49 14.56 24.40
N LYS A 334 -1.62 14.02 23.95
CA LYS A 334 -2.66 13.25 24.69
C LYS A 334 -3.70 12.88 23.62
N CYS A 335 -4.29 11.70 23.54
CA CYS A 335 -4.75 10.76 24.54
C CYS A 335 -5.08 9.45 23.78
N PHE A 336 -4.76 8.26 24.28
CA PHE A 336 -5.53 7.03 23.99
C PHE A 336 -5.21 6.00 25.07
N LEU A 337 -6.09 5.94 26.06
CA LEU A 337 -6.21 4.88 27.05
C LEU A 337 -7.53 4.15 26.80
N ASN A 338 -7.52 2.84 27.08
CA ASN A 338 -8.62 1.87 27.09
C ASN A 338 -8.92 1.17 25.77
N LEU A 339 -8.14 0.11 25.48
CA LEU A 339 -8.57 -1.05 24.68
C LEU A 339 -7.65 -2.27 24.91
N ILE A 340 -7.23 -2.48 26.17
CA ILE A 340 -6.62 -3.75 26.61
C ILE A 340 -7.22 -4.08 27.98
N ASN A 341 -8.38 -4.71 27.97
CA ASN A 341 -8.84 -5.73 28.92
C ASN A 341 -9.93 -6.53 28.24
#